data_AF-X1BE09-F1
#
_entry.id   AF-X1BE09-F1
#
_cell.length_a   1.000
_cell.length_b   1.000
_cell.length_c   1.000
_cell.angle_alpha   90.00
_cell.angle_beta   90.00
_cell.angle_gamma   90.00
#
_symmetry.space_group_name_H-M   'P 1'
#
loop_
_entity.id
_entity.type
_entity.pdbx_description
1 polymer ?
#
loop_
_entity_poly.entity_id
_entity_poly.type
_entity_poly.pdbx_seq_one_letter_code
_entity_poly.pdbx_strand_id
1 'polypeptide(L)'
;MAEKRNKGILWGIVFFITAIIYYTIPTYLIFTYWIWLNELIDLEGNPIYTFALLALFTYFVTLLVALIYSVATVRAIVQRKNEEGLGIPKGVKWFGFISTMIVVSLMIIWYFLFNEIAIFTLTPP
;
A
#
# COMPACT_ATOMS: atom_id res chain seq x y z
N MET A 1 15.07 -30.64 7.43
CA MET A 1 14.96 -30.08 6.05
C MET A 1 13.51 -29.86 5.59
N ALA A 2 12.62 -30.86 5.65
CA ALA A 2 11.23 -30.73 5.15
C ALA A 2 10.41 -29.61 5.83
N GLU A 3 10.56 -29.43 7.15
CA GLU A 3 9.80 -28.44 7.92
C GLU A 3 10.12 -26.98 7.53
N LYS A 4 11.40 -26.65 7.31
CA LYS A 4 11.82 -25.30 6.85
C LYS A 4 11.31 -25.00 5.44
N ARG A 5 11.31 -26.00 4.56
CA ARG A 5 10.77 -25.90 3.19
C ARG A 5 9.27 -25.61 3.19
N ASN A 6 8.51 -26.32 4.02
CA ASN A 6 7.06 -26.17 4.13
C ASN A 6 6.68 -24.79 4.72
N LYS A 7 7.45 -24.29 5.69
CA LYS A 7 7.28 -22.93 6.24
C LYS A 7 7.47 -21.84 5.17
N GLY A 8 8.48 -21.95 4.31
CA GLY A 8 8.71 -20.98 3.23
C GLY A 8 7.59 -20.93 2.19
N ILE A 9 7.01 -22.08 1.84
CA ILE A 9 5.86 -22.15 0.92
C ILE A 9 4.62 -21.55 1.56
N LEU A 10 4.35 -21.89 2.83
CA LEU A 10 3.19 -21.36 3.56
C LEU A 10 3.24 -19.83 3.66
N TRP A 11 4.40 -19.27 4.04
CA TRP A 11 4.59 -17.82 4.08
C TRP A 11 4.46 -17.16 2.71
N GLY A 12 4.97 -17.80 1.65
CA GLY A 12 4.78 -17.31 0.28
C GLY A 12 3.31 -17.23 -0.11
N ILE A 13 2.50 -18.25 0.24
CA ILE A 13 1.05 -18.25 -0.03
C ILE A 13 0.36 -17.15 0.77
N VAL A 14 0.67 -17.00 2.06
CA VAL A 14 0.11 -15.94 2.90
C VAL A 14 0.41 -14.56 2.31
N PHE A 15 1.68 -14.27 2.00
CA PHE A 15 2.07 -12.99 1.40
C PHE A 15 1.40 -12.74 0.05
N PHE A 16 1.23 -13.78 -0.76
CA PHE A 16 0.57 -13.65 -2.06
C PHE A 16 -0.91 -13.28 -1.91
N ILE A 17 -1.63 -13.98 -1.03
CA ILE A 17 -3.04 -13.68 -0.74
C ILE A 17 -3.15 -12.27 -0.16
N THR A 18 -2.26 -11.89 0.75
CA THR A 18 -2.25 -10.53 1.32
C THR A 18 -2.02 -9.47 0.24
N ALA A 19 -1.09 -9.69 -0.70
CA ALA A 19 -0.88 -8.79 -1.84
C ALA A 19 -2.15 -8.62 -2.69
N ILE A 20 -2.85 -9.72 -2.99
CA ILE A 20 -4.11 -9.69 -3.73
C ILE A 20 -5.18 -8.89 -2.97
N ILE A 21 -5.32 -9.09 -1.67
CA ILE A 21 -6.30 -8.36 -0.84
C ILE A 21 -6.04 -6.85 -0.89
N TYR A 22 -4.80 -6.42 -0.63
CA TYR A 22 -4.42 -5.01 -0.63
C TYR A 22 -4.44 -4.37 -2.03
N TYR A 23 -4.36 -5.15 -3.09
CA TYR A 23 -4.55 -4.65 -4.45
C TYR A 23 -6.04 -4.57 -4.81
N THR A 24 -6.77 -5.68 -4.71
CA THR A 24 -8.11 -5.82 -5.28
C THR A 24 -9.18 -5.06 -4.49
N ILE A 25 -9.21 -5.16 -3.16
CA ILE A 25 -10.28 -4.52 -2.36
C ILE A 25 -10.21 -2.99 -2.47
N PRO A 26 -9.05 -2.34 -2.25
CA PRO A 26 -8.96 -0.89 -2.34
C PRO A 26 -9.19 -0.38 -3.77
N THR A 27 -8.74 -1.13 -4.80
CA THR A 27 -9.06 -0.82 -6.21
C THR A 27 -10.57 -0.87 -6.43
N TYR A 28 -11.24 -1.92 -6.00
CA TYR A 28 -12.70 -2.02 -6.14
C TYR A 28 -13.41 -0.86 -5.44
N LEU A 29 -13.01 -0.53 -4.20
CA LEU A 29 -13.64 0.55 -3.43
C LEU A 29 -13.44 1.92 -4.10
N ILE A 30 -12.21 2.26 -4.51
CA ILE A 30 -11.96 3.58 -5.09
C ILE A 30 -12.75 3.77 -6.39
N PHE A 31 -12.78 2.77 -7.28
CA PHE A 31 -13.53 2.87 -8.54
C PHE A 31 -15.05 2.85 -8.32
N THR A 32 -15.54 2.15 -7.30
CA THR A 32 -16.97 2.11 -6.98
C THR A 32 -17.47 3.43 -6.40
N TYR A 33 -16.70 4.02 -5.49
CA TYR A 33 -17.12 5.22 -4.76
C TYR A 33 -16.55 6.52 -5.34
N TRP A 34 -15.80 6.47 -6.44
CA TRP A 34 -15.13 7.64 -7.02
C TRP A 34 -16.10 8.79 -7.34
N ILE A 35 -17.20 8.47 -8.03
CA ILE A 35 -18.20 9.48 -8.43
C ILE A 35 -18.81 10.10 -7.18
N TRP A 36 -19.27 9.25 -6.25
CA TRP A 36 -19.86 9.69 -5.00
C TRP A 36 -18.92 10.59 -4.18
N LEU A 37 -17.64 10.25 -4.09
CA LEU A 37 -16.63 11.05 -3.39
C LEU A 37 -16.39 12.43 -4.01
N ASN A 38 -16.53 12.57 -5.34
CA ASN A 38 -16.35 13.84 -6.04
C ASN A 38 -17.60 14.72 -6.07
N GLU A 39 -18.77 14.14 -5.77
CA GLU A 39 -20.06 14.84 -5.72
C GLU A 39 -20.42 15.31 -4.31
N LEU A 40 -19.56 15.07 -3.31
CA LEU A 40 -19.76 15.55 -1.95
C LEU A 40 -19.74 17.08 -1.91
N ILE A 41 -20.78 17.65 -1.33
CA ILE A 41 -20.95 19.09 -1.12
C ILE A 41 -21.22 19.38 0.35
N ASP A 42 -20.79 20.54 0.83
CA ASP A 42 -21.10 21.03 2.17
C ASP A 42 -22.53 21.59 2.27
N LEU A 43 -22.90 22.09 3.46
CA LEU A 43 -24.21 22.71 3.71
C LEU A 43 -24.42 24.01 2.92
N GLU A 44 -23.36 24.58 2.37
CA GLU A 44 -23.33 25.85 1.62
C GLU A 44 -23.26 25.61 0.10
N GLY A 45 -23.15 24.35 -0.34
CA GLY A 45 -23.08 23.92 -1.74
C GLY A 45 -21.66 23.89 -2.33
N ASN A 46 -20.61 24.08 -1.53
CA ASN A 46 -19.23 23.99 -2.01
C ASN A 46 -18.76 22.52 -2.06
N PRO A 47 -17.95 22.15 -3.07
CA PRO A 47 -17.45 20.79 -3.20
C PRO A 47 -16.42 20.43 -2.11
N ILE A 48 -16.57 19.25 -1.51
CA ILE A 48 -15.67 18.71 -0.48
C ILE A 48 -14.74 17.65 -1.09
N TYR A 49 -13.55 18.05 -1.51
CA TYR A 49 -12.57 17.14 -2.10
C TYR A 49 -11.71 16.38 -1.08
N THR A 50 -11.74 16.78 0.19
CA THR A 50 -10.90 16.19 1.24
C THR A 50 -11.07 14.68 1.36
N PHE A 51 -12.29 14.17 1.29
CA PHE A 51 -12.57 12.73 1.35
C PHE A 51 -12.11 11.99 0.10
N ALA A 52 -12.29 12.58 -1.09
CA ALA A 52 -11.82 12.02 -2.35
C ALA A 52 -10.27 11.90 -2.35
N LEU A 53 -9.60 12.95 -1.89
CA LEU A 53 -8.14 13.00 -1.76
C LEU A 53 -7.63 11.99 -0.73
N LEU A 54 -8.30 11.87 0.42
CA LEU A 54 -7.94 10.88 1.45
C LEU A 54 -8.11 9.44 0.95
N ALA A 55 -9.20 9.17 0.22
CA ALA A 55 -9.44 7.87 -0.38
C ALA A 55 -8.36 7.52 -1.42
N LEU A 56 -7.97 8.50 -2.25
CA LEU A 56 -6.92 8.34 -3.25
C LEU A 56 -5.54 8.12 -2.61
N PHE A 57 -5.22 8.87 -1.54
CA PHE A 57 -4.00 8.66 -0.75
C PHE A 57 -3.96 7.26 -0.16
N THR A 58 -5.04 6.83 0.48
CA THR A 58 -5.16 5.49 1.08
C THR A 58 -5.02 4.41 0.01
N TYR A 59 -5.61 4.61 -1.16
CA TYR A 59 -5.47 3.72 -2.30
C TYR A 59 -4.01 3.56 -2.73
N PHE A 60 -3.25 4.65 -2.89
CA PHE A 60 -1.82 4.56 -3.20
C PHE A 60 -1.00 3.84 -2.13
N VAL A 61 -1.29 4.09 -0.85
CA VAL A 61 -0.65 3.37 0.26
C VAL A 61 -0.94 1.87 0.16
N THR A 62 -2.18 1.47 -0.12
CA THR A 62 -2.52 0.05 -0.27
C THR A 62 -1.85 -0.61 -1.46
N LEU A 63 -1.69 0.09 -2.59
CA LEU A 63 -0.94 -0.41 -3.74
C LEU A 63 0.55 -0.62 -3.38
N LEU A 64 1.16 0.30 -2.64
CA LEU A 64 2.53 0.15 -2.15
C LEU A 64 2.67 -1.05 -1.21
N VAL A 65 1.72 -1.25 -0.30
CA VAL A 65 1.68 -2.43 0.58
C VAL A 65 1.53 -3.72 -0.23
N ALA A 66 0.67 -3.74 -1.25
CA ALA A 66 0.51 -4.88 -2.15
C ALA A 66 1.83 -5.22 -2.88
N LEU A 67 2.58 -4.21 -3.32
CA LEU A 67 3.90 -4.42 -3.92
C LEU A 67 4.91 -4.97 -2.90
N ILE A 68 4.93 -4.48 -1.66
CA ILE A 68 5.77 -5.03 -0.58
C ILE A 68 5.49 -6.52 -0.39
N TYR A 69 4.22 -6.91 -0.27
CA TYR A 69 3.83 -8.31 -0.09
C TYR A 69 4.13 -9.17 -1.32
N SER A 70 4.03 -8.61 -2.53
CA SER A 70 4.44 -9.29 -3.77
C SER A 70 5.94 -9.61 -3.75
N VAL A 71 6.77 -8.65 -3.34
CA VAL A 71 8.22 -8.83 -3.21
C VAL A 71 8.55 -9.82 -2.08
N ALA A 72 7.83 -9.79 -0.97
CA ALA A 72 7.97 -10.75 0.14
C ALA A 72 7.62 -12.18 -0.31
N THR A 73 6.60 -12.34 -1.16
CA THR A 73 6.23 -13.62 -1.78
C THR A 73 7.39 -14.19 -2.59
N VAL A 74 7.98 -13.38 -3.48
CA VAL A 74 9.13 -13.77 -4.29
C VAL A 74 10.30 -14.18 -3.40
N ARG A 75 10.58 -13.41 -2.34
CA ARG A 75 11.63 -13.74 -1.38
C ARG A 75 11.40 -15.09 -0.70
N ALA A 76 10.18 -15.34 -0.22
CA ALA A 76 9.83 -16.62 0.43
C ALA A 76 10.01 -17.82 -0.53
N ILE A 77 9.66 -17.65 -1.81
CA ILE A 77 9.78 -18.69 -2.83
C ILE A 77 11.23 -18.89 -3.28
N VAL A 78 12.03 -17.83 -3.42
CA VAL A 78 13.43 -17.93 -3.89
C VAL A 78 14.35 -18.44 -2.77
N GLN A 79 14.16 -17.96 -1.53
CA GLN A 79 14.99 -18.37 -0.39
C GLN A 79 14.69 -19.80 0.09
N ARG A 80 13.58 -20.42 -0.34
CA ARG A 80 13.29 -21.84 -0.03
C ARG A 80 14.31 -22.82 -0.61
N LYS A 81 15.07 -22.42 -1.63
CA LYS A 81 16.00 -23.28 -2.38
C LYS A 81 17.44 -23.24 -1.84
N ASN A 82 17.76 -22.37 -0.89
CA ASN A 82 19.13 -22.23 -0.37
C ASN A 82 19.16 -22.32 1.15
N GLU A 83 19.81 -23.36 1.67
CA GLU A 83 20.02 -23.54 3.12
C GLU A 83 21.19 -22.68 3.64
N GLU A 84 22.09 -22.23 2.76
CA GLU A 84 23.35 -21.54 3.12
C GLU A 84 23.33 -20.01 2.99
N GLY A 85 22.14 -19.40 2.87
CA GLY A 85 22.02 -17.95 3.01
C GLY A 85 22.60 -17.15 1.83
N LEU A 86 22.22 -17.51 0.60
CA LEU A 86 22.34 -16.55 -0.50
C LEU A 86 21.58 -15.28 -0.08
N GLY A 87 22.35 -14.21 0.09
CA GLY A 87 21.91 -12.95 0.67
C GLY A 87 20.63 -12.43 0.03
N ILE A 88 19.92 -11.57 0.75
CA ILE A 88 18.67 -10.93 0.31
C ILE A 88 18.76 -10.57 -1.18
N PRO A 89 17.86 -11.09 -2.05
CA PRO A 89 17.93 -10.84 -3.49
C PRO A 89 18.07 -9.33 -3.73
N LYS A 90 19.02 -8.90 -4.59
CA LYS A 90 19.41 -7.49 -4.74
C LYS A 90 18.21 -6.56 -4.98
N GLY A 91 17.18 -7.02 -5.71
CA GLY A 91 15.95 -6.27 -5.95
C GLY A 91 15.04 -6.09 -4.73
N VAL A 92 15.11 -7.01 -3.74
CA VAL A 92 14.33 -6.94 -2.50
C VAL A 92 15.04 -6.08 -1.45
N LYS A 93 16.38 -5.99 -1.52
CA LYS A 93 17.22 -5.34 -0.49
C LYS A 93 16.88 -3.86 -0.30
N TRP A 94 16.58 -3.15 -1.38
CA TRP A 94 16.25 -1.73 -1.34
C TRP A 94 14.75 -1.46 -1.45
N PHE A 95 13.93 -2.48 -1.71
CA PHE A 95 12.52 -2.30 -1.98
C PHE A 95 11.80 -1.61 -0.82
N GLY A 96 12.01 -2.08 0.42
CA GLY A 96 11.41 -1.47 1.61
C GLY A 96 11.80 0.01 1.76
N PHE A 97 13.09 0.33 1.60
CA PHE A 97 13.59 1.70 1.68
C PHE A 97 12.97 2.59 0.59
N ILE A 98 12.93 2.13 -0.66
CA ILE A 98 12.33 2.86 -1.78
C ILE A 98 10.84 3.07 -1.54
N SER A 99 10.10 2.04 -1.12
CA SER A 99 8.67 2.18 -0.81
C SER A 99 8.41 3.16 0.33
N THR A 100 9.23 3.14 1.39
CA THR A 100 9.13 4.11 2.49
C THR A 100 9.42 5.52 2.01
N MET A 101 10.44 5.72 1.18
CA MET A 101 10.74 7.02 0.57
C MET A 101 9.58 7.56 -0.26
N ILE A 102 8.89 6.69 -1.02
CA ILE A 102 7.70 7.08 -1.79
C ILE A 102 6.57 7.50 -0.85
N VAL A 103 6.27 6.72 0.20
CA VAL A 103 5.22 7.08 1.18
C VAL A 103 5.54 8.40 1.87
N VAL A 104 6.77 8.59 2.35
CA VAL A 104 7.22 9.83 3.00
C VAL A 104 7.11 11.01 2.03
N SER A 105 7.52 10.83 0.77
CA SER A 105 7.39 11.89 -0.25
C SER A 105 5.93 12.25 -0.51
N LEU A 106 5.02 11.26 -0.54
CA LEU A 106 3.59 11.51 -0.67
C LEU A 106 3.03 12.30 0.51
N MET A 107 3.44 11.99 1.75
CA MET A 107 3.04 12.75 2.94
C MET A 107 3.57 14.19 2.92
N ILE A 108 4.80 14.39 2.43
CA ILE A 108 5.41 15.72 2.29
C ILE A 108 4.66 16.53 1.22
N ILE A 109 4.41 15.94 0.04
CA ILE A 109 3.65 16.59 -1.04
C ILE A 109 2.25 16.97 -0.53
N TRP A 110 1.59 16.08 0.19
CA TRP A 110 0.29 16.37 0.81
C TRP A 110 0.36 17.57 1.75
N TYR A 111 1.33 17.60 2.65
CA TYR A 111 1.52 18.71 3.58
C TYR A 111 1.73 20.03 2.83
N PHE A 112 2.49 20.03 1.73
CA PHE A 112 2.67 21.25 0.93
C PHE A 112 1.41 21.70 0.18
N LEU A 113 0.55 20.77 -0.25
CA LEU A 113 -0.66 21.10 -1.00
C LEU A 113 -1.81 21.56 -0.10
N PHE A 114 -1.93 20.98 1.09
CA PHE A 114 -3.09 21.19 1.98
C PHE A 114 -2.73 21.89 3.29
N ASN A 115 -1.44 22.12 3.56
CA ASN A 115 -0.94 22.62 4.86
C ASN A 115 -1.41 21.79 6.07
N GLU A 116 -1.75 20.52 5.82
CA GLU A 116 -2.32 19.59 6.79
C GLU A 116 -1.54 18.28 6.74
N ILE A 117 -1.44 17.58 7.87
CA ILE A 117 -0.86 16.23 7.89
C ILE A 117 -1.97 15.27 7.43
N ALA A 118 -1.71 14.49 6.38
CA ALA A 118 -2.64 13.46 5.90
C ALA A 118 -3.14 12.62 7.08
N ILE A 119 -4.47 12.55 7.27
CA ILE A 119 -5.23 11.93 8.39
C ILE A 119 -5.79 12.92 9.44
N PHE A 120 -5.31 14.16 9.52
CA PHE A 120 -5.88 15.18 10.45
C PHE A 120 -6.91 16.14 9.80
N THR A 121 -7.34 15.86 8.57
CA THR A 121 -8.18 16.73 7.74
C THR A 121 -9.68 16.71 8.14
N LEU A 122 -9.97 16.57 9.43
CA LEU A 122 -11.33 16.62 10.00
C LEU A 122 -11.60 18.00 10.62
N THR A 123 -11.01 19.05 10.06
CA THR A 123 -11.42 20.42 10.33
C THR A 123 -12.53 20.77 9.35
N PRO A 124 -13.80 20.91 9.80
CA PRO A 124 -14.80 21.58 8.98
C PRO A 124 -14.33 23.03 8.71
N PRO A 125 -14.68 23.63 7.56
CA PRO A 125 -14.50 25.06 7.36
C PRO A 125 -15.21 25.88 8.46
#